data_AF-A0A401LY96-F1
#
_entry.id   AF-A0A401LY96-F1
#
_cell.length_a   1.000
_cell.length_b   1.000
_cell.length_c   1.000
_cell.angle_alpha   90.00
_cell.angle_beta   90.00
_cell.angle_gamma   90.00
#
_symmetry.space_group_name_H-M   'P 1'
#
loop_
_entity.id
_entity.type
_entity.pdbx_description
1 polymer ?
#
loop_
_entity_poly.entity_id
_entity_poly.type
_entity_poly.pdbx_seq_one_letter_code
_entity_poly.pdbx_strand_id
1 'polypeptide(L)'
;MKIKNIIIVFTLLLSLAGNAQTSFSDRAPLDSVPEWVKEKVTPKEYEIWKTMSSVFYIDYSILKTELSPERKQEIYDGLKKICEGIEKGEFSHRVGTGFTFAKENPIDTTFQWKLCELTQIDENIQLCKREASVYQSVHSNSVELVCTVWYIYNSQKKEVHIVKYEISPNGSHCKFQGGMGMVYQKNLNRLQGSYAGTFRYEIGGRKYCDQLEKSFAFSIDK
;
A
#
# COMPACT_ATOMS: atom_id res chain seq x y z
N MET A 1 -32.16 10.78 -12.86
CA MET A 1 -31.64 9.42 -13.10
C MET A 1 -30.18 9.53 -13.55
N LYS A 2 -29.23 9.39 -12.62
CA LYS A 2 -27.77 9.43 -12.89
C LYS A 2 -27.16 8.15 -12.31
N ILE A 3 -26.84 7.22 -13.20
CA ILE A 3 -26.00 6.03 -12.94
C ILE A 3 -24.63 6.48 -13.49
N LYS A 4 -23.50 6.48 -12.78
CA LYS A 4 -22.78 5.33 -12.25
C LYS A 4 -21.75 5.81 -11.23
N ASN A 5 -22.06 5.61 -9.95
CA ASN A 5 -21.06 5.41 -8.91
C ASN A 5 -20.41 4.05 -9.17
N ILE A 6 -19.40 4.01 -10.02
CA ILE A 6 -18.43 2.92 -10.04
C ILE A 6 -17.33 3.34 -9.07
N ILE A 7 -17.66 3.17 -7.79
CA ILE A 7 -16.67 2.97 -6.73
C ILE A 7 -16.12 1.57 -7.00
N ILE A 8 -15.13 1.48 -7.89
CA ILE A 8 -14.18 0.38 -7.83
C ILE A 8 -13.12 0.86 -6.86
N VAL A 9 -13.11 0.21 -5.70
CA VAL A 9 -11.97 0.14 -4.80
C VAL A 9 -10.77 -0.28 -5.65
N PHE A 10 -9.97 0.69 -6.07
CA PHE A 10 -8.74 0.44 -6.80
C PHE A 10 -7.62 1.04 -5.98
N THR A 11 -7.17 0.29 -4.97
CA THR A 11 -5.84 0.48 -4.39
C THR A 11 -4.81 -0.03 -5.41
N LEU A 12 -4.70 0.67 -6.53
CA LEU A 12 -3.47 0.75 -7.29
C LEU A 12 -2.93 2.14 -6.96
N LEU A 13 -2.21 2.21 -5.83
CA LEU A 13 -1.37 3.37 -5.52
C LEU A 13 -0.28 3.40 -6.59
N LEU A 14 -0.57 4.05 -7.71
CA LEU A 14 0.39 4.40 -8.75
C LEU A 14 1.33 5.44 -8.16
N SER A 15 2.45 5.01 -7.58
CA SER A 15 3.50 5.94 -7.20
C SER A 15 4.22 6.40 -8.47
N LEU A 16 3.85 7.58 -8.97
CA LEU A 16 4.71 8.34 -9.88
C LEU A 16 5.87 8.84 -9.02
N ALA A 17 6.95 8.05 -8.95
CA ALA A 17 8.13 8.42 -8.19
C ALA A 17 8.84 9.60 -8.88
N GLY A 18 8.40 10.81 -8.58
CA GLY A 18 9.26 11.99 -8.56
C GLY A 18 10.05 11.93 -7.25
N ASN A 19 11.36 11.67 -7.37
CA ASN A 19 12.36 11.79 -6.30
C ASN A 19 12.33 10.74 -5.18
N ALA A 20 12.75 9.52 -5.52
CA ALA A 20 13.55 8.68 -4.62
C ALA A 20 14.48 7.82 -5.47
N GLN A 21 15.80 7.95 -5.24
CA GLN A 21 16.85 7.21 -5.92
C GLN A 21 16.71 5.70 -5.66
N THR A 22 15.93 5.02 -6.49
CA THR A 22 16.19 3.63 -6.89
C THR A 22 17.08 3.72 -8.12
N SER A 23 18.18 2.97 -8.16
CA SER A 23 19.13 3.02 -9.26
C SER A 23 18.41 2.82 -10.59
N PHE A 24 18.54 3.78 -11.50
CA PHE A 24 17.98 3.74 -12.85
C PHE A 24 18.51 2.56 -13.70
N SER A 25 19.40 1.72 -13.16
CA SER A 25 20.08 0.63 -13.87
C SER A 25 19.21 -0.57 -14.24
N ASP A 26 18.09 -0.77 -13.55
CA ASP A 26 17.32 -2.03 -13.66
C ASP A 26 16.04 -1.89 -14.50
N ARG A 27 15.71 -0.68 -14.98
CA ARG A 27 14.54 -0.44 -15.83
C ARG A 27 14.91 -0.61 -17.30
N ALA A 28 13.98 -1.18 -18.06
CA ALA A 28 14.16 -1.27 -19.50
C ALA A 28 14.26 0.13 -20.12
N PRO A 29 15.05 0.31 -21.19
CA PRO A 29 15.06 1.56 -21.96
C PRO A 29 13.66 1.95 -22.44
N LEU A 30 13.48 3.24 -22.72
CA LEU A 30 12.25 3.73 -23.33
C LEU A 30 12.06 3.06 -24.70
N ASP A 31 10.82 2.81 -25.07
CA ASP A 31 10.43 2.10 -26.29
C ASP A 31 11.03 0.67 -26.38
N SER A 32 11.31 0.06 -25.22
CA SER A 32 11.86 -1.29 -25.13
C SER A 32 11.14 -2.13 -24.09
N VAL A 33 10.86 -3.37 -24.44
CA VAL A 33 10.32 -4.40 -23.55
C VAL A 33 11.33 -5.55 -23.47
N PRO A 34 11.79 -5.97 -22.27
CA PRO A 34 12.74 -7.06 -22.15
C PRO A 34 12.25 -8.37 -22.78
N GLU A 35 13.13 -9.13 -23.44
CA GLU A 35 12.77 -10.35 -24.17
C GLU A 35 12.05 -11.40 -23.30
N TRP A 36 12.48 -11.58 -22.05
CA TRP A 36 11.87 -12.53 -21.12
C TRP A 36 10.38 -12.23 -20.82
N VAL A 37 9.91 -11.01 -21.07
CA VAL A 37 8.49 -10.65 -20.89
C VAL A 37 7.61 -11.45 -21.86
N LYS A 38 8.08 -11.75 -23.08
CA LYS A 38 7.33 -12.54 -24.08
C LYS A 38 6.96 -13.94 -23.58
N GLU A 39 7.76 -14.49 -22.66
CA GLU A 39 7.51 -15.81 -22.07
C GLU A 39 6.46 -15.77 -20.94
N LYS A 40 6.16 -14.58 -20.40
CA LYS A 40 5.29 -14.39 -19.23
C LYS A 40 3.91 -13.85 -19.56
N VAL A 41 3.72 -13.34 -20.78
CA VAL A 41 2.49 -12.64 -21.17
C VAL A 41 1.97 -13.16 -22.51
N THR A 42 0.68 -13.02 -22.75
CA THR A 42 0.10 -13.33 -24.06
C THR A 42 0.51 -12.28 -25.11
N PRO A 43 0.41 -12.57 -26.43
CA PRO A 43 0.69 -11.57 -27.46
C PRO A 43 -0.10 -10.26 -27.27
N LYS A 44 -1.37 -10.34 -26.85
CA LYS A 44 -2.20 -9.14 -26.59
C LYS A 44 -1.71 -8.33 -25.38
N GLU A 45 -1.27 -9.02 -24.33
CA GLU A 45 -0.69 -8.37 -23.15
C GLU A 45 0.67 -7.74 -23.48
N TYR A 46 1.47 -8.38 -24.37
CA TYR A 46 2.74 -7.84 -24.84
C TYR A 46 2.56 -6.51 -25.58
N GLU A 47 1.52 -6.38 -26.41
CA GLU A 47 1.21 -5.11 -27.08
C GLU A 47 0.93 -3.98 -26.08
N ILE A 48 0.21 -4.27 -24.99
CA ILE A 48 -0.03 -3.30 -23.91
C ILE A 48 1.31 -2.81 -23.33
N TRP A 49 2.25 -3.73 -23.07
CA TRP A 49 3.57 -3.37 -22.53
C TRP A 49 4.40 -2.54 -23.49
N LYS A 50 4.32 -2.79 -24.81
CA LYS A 50 4.97 -1.95 -25.82
C LYS A 50 4.38 -0.54 -25.85
N THR A 51 3.05 -0.42 -25.85
CA THR A 51 2.40 0.90 -25.81
C THR A 51 2.80 1.67 -24.56
N MET A 52 2.83 1.00 -23.40
CA MET A 52 3.30 1.60 -22.15
C MET A 52 4.78 2.03 -22.23
N SER A 53 5.67 1.19 -22.79
CA SER A 53 7.10 1.47 -22.86
C SER A 53 7.44 2.64 -23.78
N SER A 54 6.57 2.97 -24.74
CA SER A 54 6.75 4.13 -25.60
C SER A 54 6.75 5.47 -24.83
N VAL A 55 6.14 5.48 -23.64
CA VAL A 55 6.02 6.68 -22.79
C VAL A 55 6.78 6.53 -21.48
N PHE A 56 6.82 5.34 -20.87
CA PHE A 56 7.33 5.15 -19.52
C PHE A 56 8.59 4.26 -19.45
N TYR A 57 9.47 4.54 -18.47
CA TYR A 57 10.47 3.58 -18.01
C TYR A 57 9.82 2.58 -17.06
N ILE A 58 9.58 1.36 -17.53
CA ILE A 58 8.80 0.37 -16.80
C ILE A 58 9.70 -0.55 -15.98
N ASP A 59 9.30 -0.77 -14.73
CA ASP A 59 9.76 -1.89 -13.92
C ASP A 59 8.85 -3.11 -14.14
N TYR A 60 9.39 -4.13 -14.82
CA TYR A 60 8.65 -5.36 -15.15
C TYR A 60 8.65 -6.40 -14.03
N SER A 61 9.23 -6.11 -12.85
CA SER A 61 9.34 -7.08 -11.75
C SER A 61 8.01 -7.73 -11.33
N ILE A 62 6.87 -7.05 -11.55
CA ILE A 62 5.52 -7.58 -11.33
C ILE A 62 5.23 -8.88 -12.12
N LEU A 63 5.89 -9.09 -13.26
CA LEU A 63 5.73 -10.29 -14.08
C LEU A 63 6.55 -11.48 -13.56
N LYS A 64 7.43 -11.24 -12.57
CA LYS A 64 8.17 -12.29 -11.86
C LYS A 64 7.39 -12.82 -10.65
N THR A 65 6.37 -12.11 -10.18
CA THR A 65 5.47 -12.54 -9.11
C THR A 65 4.33 -13.40 -9.63
N GLU A 66 3.93 -14.41 -8.86
CA GLU A 66 2.71 -15.17 -9.12
C GLU A 66 1.49 -14.29 -8.78
N LEU A 67 0.64 -14.03 -9.77
CA LEU A 67 -0.57 -13.21 -9.63
C LEU A 67 -1.80 -14.10 -9.74
N SER A 68 -2.81 -13.87 -8.89
CA SER A 68 -4.11 -14.52 -9.07
C SER A 68 -4.75 -14.07 -10.39
N PRO A 69 -5.65 -14.87 -11.00
CA PRO A 69 -6.35 -14.50 -12.22
C PRO A 69 -7.11 -13.17 -12.11
N GLU A 70 -7.78 -12.94 -10.98
CA GLU A 70 -8.54 -11.71 -10.70
C GLU A 70 -7.60 -10.51 -10.64
N ARG A 71 -6.46 -10.67 -9.95
CA ARG A 71 -5.48 -9.60 -9.82
C ARG A 71 -4.79 -9.27 -11.13
N LYS A 72 -4.44 -10.31 -11.91
CA LYS A 72 -3.92 -10.14 -13.26
C LYS A 72 -4.91 -9.35 -14.12
N GLN A 73 -6.19 -9.70 -14.05
CA GLN A 73 -7.24 -8.99 -14.78
C GLN A 73 -7.33 -7.51 -14.37
N GLU A 74 -7.34 -7.20 -13.07
CA GLU A 74 -7.35 -5.83 -12.58
C GLU A 74 -6.17 -5.01 -13.14
N ILE A 75 -4.95 -5.55 -13.06
CA ILE A 75 -3.75 -4.88 -13.57
C ILE A 75 -3.91 -4.54 -15.04
N TYR A 76 -4.31 -5.51 -15.87
CA TYR A 76 -4.45 -5.27 -17.31
C TYR A 76 -5.62 -4.34 -17.65
N ASP A 77 -6.70 -4.34 -16.88
CA ASP A 77 -7.80 -3.39 -17.07
C ASP A 77 -7.38 -1.96 -16.70
N GLY A 78 -6.49 -1.80 -15.72
CA GLY A 78 -5.83 -0.52 -15.42
C GLY A 78 -4.88 -0.08 -16.54
N LEU A 79 -4.03 -0.97 -17.02
CA LEU A 79 -3.07 -0.67 -18.10
C LEU A 79 -3.76 -0.29 -19.41
N LYS A 80 -4.84 -0.97 -19.79
CA LYS A 80 -5.61 -0.62 -21.00
C LYS A 80 -6.10 0.82 -20.98
N LYS A 81 -6.62 1.30 -19.83
CA LYS A 81 -7.07 2.70 -19.69
C LYS A 81 -5.92 3.69 -19.86
N ILE A 82 -4.73 3.33 -19.40
CA ILE A 82 -3.53 4.15 -19.59
C ILE A 82 -3.14 4.16 -21.07
N CYS A 83 -3.11 3.00 -21.73
CA CYS A 83 -2.84 2.91 -23.17
C CYS A 83 -3.81 3.76 -24.00
N GLU A 84 -5.11 3.71 -23.70
CA GLU A 84 -6.11 4.56 -24.37
C GLU A 84 -5.81 6.05 -24.20
N GLY A 85 -5.31 6.48 -23.04
CA GLY A 85 -4.90 7.87 -22.82
C GLY A 85 -3.57 8.21 -23.50
N ILE A 86 -2.63 7.26 -23.60
CA ILE A 86 -1.39 7.42 -24.38
C ILE A 86 -1.73 7.68 -25.85
N GLU A 87 -2.61 6.87 -26.44
CA GLU A 87 -3.08 7.00 -27.82
C GLU A 87 -3.77 8.34 -28.08
N LYS A 88 -4.44 8.90 -27.07
CA LYS A 88 -5.05 10.24 -27.10
C LYS A 88 -4.08 11.39 -26.82
N GLY A 89 -2.80 11.10 -26.53
CA GLY A 89 -1.78 12.10 -26.23
C GLY A 89 -1.83 12.69 -24.82
N GLU A 90 -2.65 12.15 -23.93
CA GLU A 90 -2.85 12.64 -22.55
C GLU A 90 -1.58 12.56 -21.70
N PHE A 91 -0.63 11.70 -22.10
CA PHE A 91 0.63 11.44 -21.39
C PHE A 91 1.87 12.04 -22.07
N SER A 92 1.71 12.90 -23.08
CA SER A 92 2.82 13.56 -23.80
C SER A 92 3.81 14.29 -22.88
N HIS A 93 3.33 14.87 -21.77
CA HIS A 93 4.15 15.55 -20.76
C HIS A 93 4.85 14.60 -19.77
N ARG A 94 4.69 13.28 -19.91
CA ARG A 94 5.18 12.24 -18.98
C ARG A 94 6.17 11.27 -19.63
N VAL A 95 6.58 11.53 -20.87
CA VAL A 95 7.57 10.72 -21.57
C VAL A 95 8.86 10.64 -20.75
N GLY A 96 9.38 9.43 -20.56
CA GLY A 96 10.59 9.19 -19.78
C GLY A 96 10.38 9.21 -18.26
N THR A 97 9.13 9.20 -17.77
CA THR A 97 8.86 9.02 -16.33
C THR A 97 8.86 7.54 -15.94
N GLY A 98 9.22 7.27 -14.69
CA GLY A 98 9.21 5.91 -14.15
C GLY A 98 7.80 5.39 -13.91
N PHE A 99 7.52 4.17 -14.35
CA PHE A 99 6.31 3.44 -14.03
C PHE A 99 6.67 2.15 -13.27
N THR A 100 6.14 2.02 -12.06
CA THR A 100 6.32 0.82 -11.23
C THR A 100 4.98 0.41 -10.64
N PHE A 101 4.84 -0.89 -10.42
CA PHE A 101 3.72 -1.42 -9.66
C PHE A 101 4.06 -1.33 -8.18
N ALA A 102 3.16 -0.79 -7.38
CA ALA A 102 3.29 -0.93 -5.94
C ALA A 102 3.41 -2.43 -5.62
N LYS A 103 4.49 -2.83 -4.96
CA LYS A 103 4.61 -4.19 -4.43
C LYS A 103 3.38 -4.44 -3.56
N GLU A 104 2.73 -5.58 -3.76
CA GLU A 104 1.76 -6.06 -2.79
C GLU A 104 2.53 -6.43 -1.53
N ASN A 105 2.65 -5.48 -0.61
CA ASN A 105 3.05 -5.83 0.74
C ASN A 105 1.96 -6.75 1.28
N PRO A 106 2.27 -8.02 1.59
CA PRO A 106 1.28 -8.94 2.13
C PRO A 106 0.63 -8.27 3.34
N ILE A 107 -0.70 -8.21 3.32
CA ILE A 107 -1.45 -7.57 4.40
C ILE A 107 -1.40 -8.52 5.59
N ASP A 108 -0.63 -8.15 6.61
CA ASP A 108 -0.56 -8.89 7.85
C ASP A 108 -1.86 -8.71 8.65
N THR A 109 -2.61 -9.79 8.82
CA THR A 109 -3.84 -9.83 9.62
C THR A 109 -3.64 -10.55 10.96
N THR A 110 -2.40 -10.89 11.31
CA THR A 110 -2.08 -11.72 12.49
C THR A 110 -1.79 -10.90 13.75
N PHE A 111 -1.61 -9.59 13.59
CA PHE A 111 -1.39 -8.68 14.70
C PHE A 111 -2.53 -8.73 15.71
N GLN A 112 -2.14 -8.78 16.99
CA GLN A 112 -3.08 -8.81 18.10
C GLN A 112 -3.49 -7.38 18.45
N TRP A 113 -4.68 -7.00 17.99
CA TRP A 113 -5.26 -5.69 18.28
C TRP A 113 -5.98 -5.69 19.61
N LYS A 114 -5.50 -4.85 20.52
CA LYS A 114 -6.11 -4.65 21.83
C LYS A 114 -7.05 -3.47 21.78
N LEU A 115 -8.26 -3.63 22.32
CA LEU A 115 -9.18 -2.52 22.59
C LEU A 115 -8.74 -1.82 23.88
N CYS A 116 -8.33 -0.56 23.75
CA CYS A 116 -7.79 0.21 24.87
C CYS A 116 -8.84 1.12 25.49
N GLU A 117 -9.69 1.73 24.66
CA GLU A 117 -10.77 2.60 25.09
C GLU A 117 -12.00 2.34 24.23
N LEU A 118 -13.17 2.33 24.87
CA LEU A 118 -14.48 2.22 24.25
C LEU A 118 -15.41 3.22 24.93
N THR A 119 -15.92 4.19 24.18
CA THR A 119 -16.89 5.17 24.67
C THR A 119 -18.16 5.08 23.85
N GLN A 120 -19.29 4.77 24.49
CA GLN A 120 -20.59 4.83 23.85
C GLN A 120 -20.99 6.30 23.66
N ILE A 121 -21.25 6.70 22.42
CA ILE A 121 -21.74 8.06 22.10
C ILE A 121 -23.26 8.04 22.03
N ASP A 122 -23.83 7.02 21.40
CA ASP A 122 -25.27 6.80 21.21
C ASP A 122 -25.53 5.29 21.02
N GLU A 123 -26.78 4.79 21.05
CA GLU A 123 -27.15 3.36 20.92
C GLU A 123 -26.41 2.62 19.81
N ASN A 124 -26.15 3.28 18.67
CA ASN A 124 -25.50 2.71 17.51
C ASN A 124 -24.09 3.25 17.23
N ILE A 125 -23.56 4.17 18.04
CA ILE A 125 -22.32 4.90 17.76
C ILE A 125 -21.35 4.76 18.93
N GLN A 126 -20.13 4.30 18.62
CA GLN A 126 -19.06 4.11 19.60
C GLN A 126 -17.77 4.77 19.11
N LEU A 127 -17.03 5.42 20.01
CA LEU A 127 -15.64 5.79 19.80
C LEU A 127 -14.74 4.69 20.36
N CYS A 128 -13.87 4.16 19.50
CA CYS A 128 -12.97 3.06 19.82
C CYS A 128 -11.52 3.53 19.68
N LYS A 129 -10.66 3.11 20.62
CA LYS A 129 -9.21 3.18 20.50
C LYS A 129 -8.64 1.77 20.52
N ARG A 130 -7.89 1.40 19.49
CA ARG A 130 -7.16 0.13 19.44
C ARG A 130 -5.67 0.34 19.23
N GLU A 131 -4.87 -0.54 19.82
CA GLU A 131 -3.42 -0.56 19.66
C GLU A 131 -2.94 -1.96 19.25
N ALA A 132 -1.85 -2.02 18.49
CA ALA A 132 -1.14 -3.25 18.17
C ALA A 132 0.36 -2.99 17.99
N SER A 133 1.19 -3.93 18.45
CA SER A 133 2.61 -3.97 18.10
C SER A 133 2.74 -4.44 16.65
N VAL A 134 3.13 -3.53 15.76
CA VAL A 134 3.20 -3.80 14.30
C VAL A 134 4.62 -4.15 13.84
N TYR A 135 5.60 -3.97 14.72
CA TYR A 135 6.97 -4.42 14.53
C TYR A 135 7.64 -4.66 15.88
N GLN A 136 8.42 -5.73 15.96
CA GLN A 136 9.27 -6.06 17.10
C GLN A 136 10.71 -6.23 16.60
N SER A 137 11.67 -5.64 17.30
CA SER A 137 13.10 -5.83 16.99
C SER A 137 13.54 -7.27 17.22
N VAL A 138 14.35 -7.80 16.31
CA VAL A 138 15.03 -9.09 16.47
C VAL A 138 16.10 -9.07 17.57
N HIS A 139 16.52 -7.87 18.00
CA HIS A 139 17.56 -7.69 19.01
C HIS A 139 17.02 -7.52 20.43
N SER A 140 15.74 -7.16 20.59
CA SER A 140 15.09 -7.08 21.91
C SER A 140 13.56 -7.07 21.81
N ASN A 141 12.93 -7.80 22.74
CA ASN A 141 11.48 -7.76 22.96
C ASN A 141 10.99 -6.43 23.57
N SER A 142 11.89 -5.59 24.07
CA SER A 142 11.55 -4.28 24.63
C SER A 142 11.49 -3.16 23.57
N VAL A 143 11.85 -3.45 22.32
CA VAL A 143 11.91 -2.46 21.24
C VAL A 143 10.88 -2.80 20.18
N GLU A 144 9.78 -2.06 20.21
CA GLU A 144 8.65 -2.26 19.32
C GLU A 144 8.19 -0.94 18.69
N LEU A 145 7.43 -1.09 17.61
CA LEU A 145 6.70 -0.01 16.97
C LEU A 145 5.20 -0.29 17.14
N VAL A 146 4.51 0.61 17.82
CA VAL A 146 3.09 0.45 18.15
C VAL A 146 2.26 1.35 17.24
N CYS A 147 1.27 0.75 16.61
CA CYS A 147 0.23 1.48 15.88
C CYS A 147 -0.98 1.68 16.81
N THR A 148 -1.45 2.91 16.91
CA THR A 148 -2.69 3.25 17.62
C THR A 148 -3.68 3.91 16.66
N VAL A 149 -4.93 3.47 16.70
CA VAL A 149 -6.02 4.06 15.91
C VAL A 149 -7.19 4.44 16.81
N TRP A 150 -7.74 5.61 16.57
CA TRP A 150 -9.03 6.07 17.07
C TRP A 150 -10.02 6.14 15.93
N TYR A 151 -11.18 5.49 16.09
CA TYR A 151 -12.21 5.47 15.08
C TYR A 151 -13.60 5.49 15.72
N ILE A 152 -14.56 6.09 15.01
CA ILE A 152 -15.98 6.03 15.34
C ILE A 152 -16.58 4.89 14.53
N TYR A 153 -17.25 3.97 15.20
CA TYR A 153 -18.01 2.90 14.57
C TYR A 153 -19.51 3.16 14.70
N ASN A 154 -20.22 3.06 13.58
CA ASN A 154 -21.67 3.07 13.52
C ASN A 154 -22.18 1.66 13.18
N SER A 155 -22.77 0.98 14.16
CA SER A 155 -23.25 -0.41 14.04
C SER A 155 -24.44 -0.54 13.08
N GLN A 156 -25.35 0.45 13.07
CA GLN A 156 -26.54 0.47 12.21
C GLN A 156 -26.16 0.59 10.72
N LYS A 157 -25.23 1.48 10.39
CA LYS A 157 -24.76 1.72 9.01
C LYS A 157 -23.62 0.79 8.58
N LYS A 158 -22.99 0.10 9.53
CA LYS A 158 -21.74 -0.67 9.35
C LYS A 158 -20.64 0.21 8.73
N GLU A 159 -20.47 1.38 9.31
CA GLU A 159 -19.53 2.39 8.84
C GLU A 159 -18.52 2.73 9.91
N VAL A 160 -17.29 3.00 9.46
CA VAL A 160 -16.19 3.43 10.32
C VAL A 160 -15.70 4.77 9.81
N HIS A 161 -15.53 5.72 10.72
CA HIS A 161 -14.85 6.97 10.48
C HIS A 161 -13.56 7.01 11.30
N ILE A 162 -12.41 7.05 10.64
CA ILE A 162 -11.11 7.15 11.31
C ILE A 162 -10.94 8.58 11.81
N VAL A 163 -10.80 8.77 13.11
CA VAL A 163 -10.62 10.09 13.74
C VAL A 163 -9.14 10.46 13.73
N LYS A 164 -8.29 9.51 14.13
CA LYS A 164 -6.84 9.69 14.25
C LYS A 164 -6.17 8.33 14.16
N TYR A 165 -4.94 8.31 13.67
CA TYR A 165 -4.03 7.19 13.86
C TYR A 165 -2.63 7.73 14.07
N GLU A 166 -1.79 6.95 14.74
CA GLU A 166 -0.37 7.26 14.89
C GLU A 166 0.45 5.98 15.03
N ILE A 167 1.73 6.13 14.71
CA ILE A 167 2.72 5.08 14.91
C ILE A 167 3.85 5.66 15.76
N SER A 168 4.12 5.00 16.88
CA SER A 168 5.09 5.48 17.85
C SER A 168 5.93 4.33 18.35
N PRO A 169 7.25 4.51 18.50
CA PRO A 169 8.07 3.51 19.11
C PRO A 169 7.83 3.44 20.62
N ASN A 170 7.98 2.24 21.18
CA ASN A 170 8.04 2.08 22.62
C ASN A 170 9.51 2.21 23.07
N GLY A 171 9.77 3.08 24.05
CA GLY A 171 11.10 3.30 24.64
C GLY A 171 11.76 4.64 24.31
N SER A 172 12.57 5.12 25.27
CA SER A 172 13.19 6.46 25.26
C SER A 172 14.33 6.64 24.24
N HIS A 173 14.94 5.56 23.77
CA HIS A 173 16.05 5.59 22.80
C HIS A 173 15.64 5.08 21.42
N CYS A 174 14.35 5.09 21.13
CA CYS A 174 13.77 4.61 19.89
C CYS A 174 13.19 5.78 19.09
N LYS A 175 13.44 5.83 17.78
CA LYS A 175 12.93 6.87 16.89
C LYS A 175 12.54 6.29 15.55
N PHE A 176 11.26 6.41 15.22
CA PHE A 176 10.77 6.12 13.88
C PHE A 176 10.69 7.41 13.05
N GLN A 177 11.17 7.37 11.82
CA GLN A 177 11.07 8.43 10.84
C GLN A 177 10.46 7.86 9.57
N GLY A 178 9.19 8.17 9.32
CA GLY A 178 8.45 7.58 8.22
C GLY A 178 7.03 8.13 8.12
N GLY A 179 6.29 7.55 7.18
CA GLY A 179 4.87 7.82 6.98
C GLY A 179 4.03 6.60 7.33
N MET A 180 2.79 6.85 7.70
CA MET A 180 1.75 5.84 7.87
C MET A 180 0.47 6.34 7.21
N GLY A 181 -0.31 5.43 6.64
CA GLY A 181 -1.68 5.67 6.18
C GLY A 181 -2.63 4.60 6.70
N MET A 182 -3.89 4.97 6.90
CA MET A 182 -4.95 4.05 7.29
C MET A 182 -6.25 4.33 6.54
N VAL A 183 -6.94 3.27 6.15
CA VAL A 183 -8.19 3.33 5.39
C VAL A 183 -9.20 2.32 5.94
N TYR A 184 -10.48 2.66 5.84
CA TYR A 184 -11.57 1.71 6.07
C TYR A 184 -12.04 1.09 4.75
N GLN A 185 -12.04 -0.23 4.69
CA GLN A 185 -12.53 -1.01 3.56
C GLN A 185 -13.95 -1.51 3.86
N LYS A 186 -14.95 -0.70 3.46
CA LYS A 186 -16.37 -0.98 3.75
C LYS A 186 -16.82 -2.38 3.30
N ASN A 187 -16.38 -2.83 2.13
CA ASN A 187 -16.76 -4.15 1.58
C ASN A 187 -16.24 -5.32 2.43
N LEU A 188 -15.14 -5.12 3.15
CA LEU A 188 -14.50 -6.13 3.99
C LEU A 188 -14.77 -5.90 5.49
N ASN A 189 -15.47 -4.82 5.85
CA ASN A 189 -15.65 -4.36 7.24
C ASN A 189 -14.33 -4.35 8.03
N ARG A 190 -13.28 -3.79 7.43
CA ARG A 190 -11.89 -3.91 7.89
C ARG A 190 -11.16 -2.58 7.85
N LEU A 191 -10.34 -2.30 8.85
CA LEU A 191 -9.34 -1.23 8.81
C LEU A 191 -8.02 -1.79 8.27
N GLN A 192 -7.46 -1.16 7.25
CA GLN A 192 -6.15 -1.50 6.69
C GLN A 192 -5.21 -0.31 6.87
N GLY A 193 -4.01 -0.58 7.36
CA GLY A 193 -2.93 0.39 7.50
C GLY A 193 -1.67 -0.05 6.78
N SER A 194 -0.84 0.92 6.45
CA SER A 194 0.51 0.69 5.93
C SER A 194 1.45 1.74 6.49
N TYR A 195 2.69 1.36 6.77
CA TYR A 195 3.75 2.30 7.14
C TYR A 195 5.05 1.98 6.41
N ALA A 196 5.83 3.02 6.16
CA ALA A 196 7.16 2.91 5.59
C ALA A 196 8.08 3.96 6.20
N GLY A 197 9.29 3.56 6.56
CA GLY A 197 10.27 4.47 7.15
C GLY A 197 11.47 3.80 7.78
N THR A 198 12.31 4.62 8.39
CA THR A 198 13.51 4.17 9.09
C THR A 198 13.26 4.14 10.59
N PHE A 199 13.50 2.99 11.22
CA PHE A 199 13.44 2.83 12.66
C PHE A 199 14.84 2.74 13.26
N ARG A 200 15.19 3.67 14.14
CA ARG A 200 16.49 3.71 14.83
C ARG A 200 16.31 3.49 16.31
N TYR A 201 17.12 2.62 16.90
CA TYR A 201 17.06 2.32 18.33
C TYR A 201 18.44 1.94 18.87
N GLU A 202 18.59 2.00 20.19
CA GLU A 202 19.83 1.65 20.89
C GLU A 202 19.58 0.59 21.97
N ILE A 203 20.40 -0.46 22.00
CA ILE A 203 20.36 -1.52 23.01
C ILE A 203 21.77 -1.71 23.56
N GLY A 204 21.96 -1.51 24.87
CA GLY A 204 23.25 -1.70 25.53
C GLY A 204 24.40 -0.89 24.92
N GLY A 205 24.13 0.33 24.45
CA GLY A 205 25.11 1.21 23.79
C GLY A 205 25.33 0.95 22.30
N ARG A 206 24.70 -0.09 21.72
CA ARG A 206 24.77 -0.40 20.28
C ARG A 206 23.58 0.18 19.54
N LYS A 207 23.85 0.87 18.43
CA LYS A 207 22.84 1.51 17.60
C LYS A 207 22.43 0.61 16.43
N TYR A 208 21.13 0.52 16.20
CA TYR A 208 20.51 -0.25 15.15
C TYR A 208 19.68 0.67 14.25
N CYS A 209 19.50 0.26 13.00
CA CYS A 209 18.79 1.03 12.00
C CYS A 209 18.11 0.08 11.00
N ASP A 210 16.79 -0.05 11.13
CA ASP A 210 15.99 -0.92 10.28
C ASP A 210 15.18 -0.11 9.28
N GLN A 211 15.17 -0.56 8.02
CA GLN A 211 14.25 -0.04 7.00
C GLN A 211 12.99 -0.89 7.05
N LEU A 212 11.86 -0.25 7.36
CA LEU A 212 10.59 -0.92 7.56
C LEU A 212 9.62 -0.49 6.47
N GLU A 213 8.92 -1.47 5.92
CA GLU A 213 7.77 -1.28 5.04
C GLU A 213 6.81 -2.43 5.33
N LYS A 214 5.58 -2.13 5.78
CA LYS A 214 4.61 -3.16 6.11
C LYS A 214 3.19 -2.68 5.91
N SER A 215 2.33 -3.60 5.46
CA SER A 215 0.89 -3.44 5.38
C SER A 215 0.23 -4.41 6.37
N PHE A 216 -0.85 -3.97 7.00
CA PHE A 216 -1.59 -4.77 7.96
C PHE A 216 -3.07 -4.42 7.95
N ALA A 217 -3.90 -5.30 8.48
CA ALA A 217 -5.32 -5.01 8.62
C ALA A 217 -5.96 -5.77 9.78
N PHE A 218 -7.06 -5.24 10.29
CA PHE A 218 -7.89 -5.94 11.26
C PHE A 218 -9.38 -5.68 11.00
N SER A 219 -10.17 -6.72 11.22
CA SER A 219 -11.61 -6.65 11.09
C SER A 219 -12.20 -5.87 12.26
N ILE A 220 -13.25 -5.10 11.99
CA ILE A 220 -14.04 -4.52 13.06
C ILE A 220 -14.96 -5.62 13.58
N ASP A 221 -14.66 -6.09 14.78
CA ASP A 221 -15.49 -7.06 15.49
C ASP A 221 -16.89 -6.46 15.73
N LYS A 222 -17.91 -7.31 15.63
CA LYS A 222 -19.32 -6.97 15.88
C LYS A 222 -19.61 -6.80 17.35
#